data_AF-A0A524Q1D6-F1
#
_entry.id   AF-A0A524Q1D6-F1
#
_cell.length_a   1.000
_cell.length_b   1.000
_cell.length_c   1.000
_cell.angle_alpha   90.00
_cell.angle_beta   90.00
_cell.angle_gamma   90.00
#
_symmetry.space_group_name_H-M   'P 1'
#
loop_
_entity.id
_entity.type
_entity.pdbx_description
1 polymer ?
#
loop_
_entity_poly.entity_id
_entity_poly.type
_entity_poly.pdbx_seq_one_letter_code
_entity_poly.pdbx_strand_id
1 'polypeptide(L)'
;MLRYRRRLLHDWELQAITNGHDAGGKRLTMSASREFSELEADKLSRAATTLWRAERPLRVLRTMAWGPEVAARFFATGAKTLPKVEYTCVDPSEPLQGVAAARALIQGSSPVHAWLTRVSNTIETTTRLL
;
A
#
# COMPACT_ATOMS: atom_id res chain seq x y z
N MET A 1 12.78 -14.41 -18.72
CA MET A 1 11.46 -14.16 -18.10
C MET A 1 11.32 -12.68 -17.72
N LEU A 2 11.05 -11.79 -18.69
CA LEU A 2 11.02 -10.32 -18.51
C LEU A 2 9.80 -9.71 -19.25
N ARG A 3 8.58 -10.12 -18.90
CA ARG A 3 7.34 -9.59 -19.49
C ARG A 3 6.24 -9.30 -18.46
N TYR A 4 6.56 -8.61 -17.36
CA TYR A 4 5.55 -8.23 -16.34
C TYR A 4 5.64 -6.77 -15.85
N ARG A 5 6.39 -5.89 -16.54
CA ARG A 5 6.68 -4.53 -16.06
C ARG A 5 5.93 -3.39 -16.79
N ARG A 6 4.88 -3.69 -17.58
CA ARG A 6 4.14 -2.66 -18.33
C ARG A 6 2.61 -2.75 -18.24
N ARG A 7 2.05 -3.72 -17.49
CA ARG A 7 0.59 -3.95 -17.45
C ARG A 7 -0.11 -3.47 -16.17
N LEU A 8 0.61 -3.34 -15.04
CA LEU A 8 0.02 -2.95 -13.76
C LEU A 8 -0.10 -1.42 -13.57
N LEU A 9 0.44 -0.62 -14.48
CA LEU A 9 0.30 0.84 -14.47
C LEU A 9 -0.96 1.34 -15.22
N HIS A 10 -1.76 0.47 -15.83
CA HIS A 10 -3.00 0.87 -16.51
C HIS A 10 -4.29 0.53 -15.72
N ASP A 11 -4.24 -0.41 -14.78
CA ASP A 11 -5.45 -0.77 -14.02
C ASP A 11 -5.84 0.29 -12.98
N TRP A 12 -4.86 0.99 -12.38
CA TRP A 12 -5.17 2.10 -11.47
C TRP A 12 -5.76 3.31 -12.21
N GLU A 13 -5.42 3.50 -13.50
CA GLU A 13 -6.04 4.51 -14.36
C GLU A 13 -7.50 4.14 -14.65
N LEU A 14 -7.80 2.86 -14.90
CA LEU A 14 -9.16 2.41 -15.21
C LEU A 14 -10.10 2.47 -13.98
N GLN A 15 -9.62 2.15 -12.77
CA GLN A 15 -10.45 2.24 -11.56
C GLN A 15 -10.65 3.66 -11.04
N ALA A 16 -9.75 4.59 -11.33
CA ALA A 16 -9.95 6.01 -11.03
C ALA A 16 -10.97 6.67 -11.99
N ILE A 17 -11.08 6.18 -13.22
CA ILE A 17 -12.00 6.68 -14.26
C ILE A 17 -13.45 6.20 -14.03
N THR A 18 -13.67 5.01 -13.44
CA THR A 18 -15.04 4.45 -13.31
C THR A 18 -15.91 5.10 -12.24
N ASN A 19 -15.35 5.85 -11.28
CA ASN A 19 -16.13 6.49 -10.20
C ASN A 19 -16.33 8.00 -10.37
N GLY A 20 -15.94 8.57 -11.51
CA GLY A 20 -16.20 9.97 -11.88
C GLY A 20 -17.08 10.05 -13.11
N HIS A 21 -18.38 9.80 -12.96
CA HIS A 21 -19.34 9.98 -14.03
C HIS A 21 -19.56 11.49 -14.25
N ASP A 22 -18.88 12.06 -15.25
CA ASP A 22 -19.29 13.32 -15.86
C ASP A 22 -19.50 13.12 -17.36
N ALA A 23 -20.74 13.35 -17.79
CA ALA A 23 -21.24 13.12 -19.12
C ALA A 23 -20.76 14.25 -20.03
N GLY A 24 -19.57 14.11 -20.61
CA GLY A 24 -19.05 15.08 -21.55
C GLY A 24 -17.83 14.56 -22.26
N GLY A 25 -18.01 14.07 -23.49
CA GLY A 25 -16.95 13.57 -24.35
C GLY A 25 -15.86 14.62 -24.61
N LYS A 26 -14.82 14.63 -23.77
CA LYS A 26 -13.50 15.14 -24.11
C LYS A 26 -12.48 14.05 -23.89
N ARG A 27 -11.96 13.59 -25.00
CA ARG A 27 -10.80 12.70 -25.12
C ARG A 27 -9.67 13.31 -24.27
N LEU A 28 -9.42 12.78 -23.07
CA LEU A 28 -8.27 13.12 -22.22
C LEU A 28 -6.99 12.52 -22.82
N THR A 29 -6.73 12.78 -24.09
CA THR A 29 -5.50 12.39 -24.76
C THR A 29 -4.62 13.62 -24.86
N MET A 30 -3.50 13.59 -24.13
CA MET A 30 -2.34 14.50 -24.23
C MET A 30 -2.42 15.88 -23.56
N SER A 31 -2.88 15.98 -22.31
CA SER A 31 -2.58 17.17 -21.47
C SER A 31 -1.96 16.85 -20.09
N ALA A 32 -2.01 15.59 -19.61
CA ALA A 32 -1.43 15.22 -18.32
C ALA A 32 0.10 15.37 -18.28
N SER A 33 0.77 15.33 -19.44
CA SER A 33 2.21 15.53 -19.57
C SER A 33 2.68 16.98 -19.35
N ARG A 34 1.79 17.92 -19.00
CA ARG A 34 2.14 19.35 -18.78
C ARG A 34 1.96 19.86 -17.35
N GLU A 35 1.48 19.05 -16.40
CA GLU A 35 1.30 19.51 -15.02
C GLU A 35 2.58 19.44 -14.16
N PHE A 36 3.48 18.50 -14.47
CA PHE A 36 4.72 18.30 -13.75
C PHE A 36 5.92 18.41 -14.68
N SER A 37 7.03 18.95 -14.17
CA SER A 37 8.31 18.79 -14.84
C SER A 37 8.70 17.31 -14.89
N GLU A 38 9.52 16.91 -15.86
CA GLU A 38 10.00 15.52 -15.96
C GLU A 38 10.69 15.05 -14.68
N LEU A 39 11.45 15.95 -14.03
CA LEU A 39 12.11 15.69 -12.76
C LEU A 39 11.11 15.44 -11.64
N GLU A 40 10.02 16.20 -11.61
CA GLU A 40 8.98 16.04 -10.58
C GLU A 40 8.18 14.75 -10.81
N ALA A 41 7.84 14.44 -12.06
CA ALA A 41 7.20 13.18 -12.42
C ALA A 41 8.06 11.96 -12.03
N ASP A 42 9.39 12.04 -12.20
CA ASP A 42 10.31 10.99 -11.75
C ASP A 42 10.31 10.83 -10.22
N LYS A 43 10.40 11.94 -9.46
CA LYS A 43 10.34 11.91 -7.99
C LYS A 43 9.05 11.26 -7.49
N LEU A 44 7.90 11.66 -8.03
CA LEU A 44 6.59 11.12 -7.63
C LEU A 44 6.47 9.64 -7.99
N SER A 45 7.00 9.22 -9.15
CA SER A 45 7.06 7.81 -9.55
C SER A 45 7.93 6.97 -8.61
N ARG A 46 9.06 7.54 -8.16
CA ARG A 46 9.94 6.92 -7.16
C ARG A 46 9.28 6.84 -5.79
N ALA A 47 8.55 7.88 -5.37
CA ALA A 47 7.77 7.86 -4.13
C ALA A 47 6.73 6.75 -4.16
N ALA A 48 5.93 6.66 -5.23
CA ALA A 48 4.93 5.60 -5.41
C ALA A 48 5.56 4.20 -5.37
N THR A 49 6.68 4.00 -6.06
CA THR A 49 7.41 2.71 -6.05
C THR A 49 7.93 2.35 -4.65
N THR A 50 8.39 3.35 -3.90
CA THR A 50 8.89 3.15 -2.53
C THR A 50 7.75 2.76 -1.59
N LEU A 51 6.60 3.44 -1.66
CA LEU A 51 5.41 3.10 -0.89
C LEU A 51 4.90 1.69 -1.22
N TRP A 52 4.85 1.33 -2.51
CA TRP A 52 4.46 -0.02 -2.93
C TRP A 52 5.36 -1.10 -2.32
N ARG A 53 6.67 -0.86 -2.23
CA ARG A 53 7.59 -1.81 -1.58
C ARG A 53 7.38 -1.89 -0.07
N ALA A 54 7.21 -0.73 0.59
CA ALA A 54 6.98 -0.64 2.03
C ALA A 54 5.68 -1.33 2.48
N GLU A 55 4.67 -1.36 1.62
CA GLU A 55 3.38 -2.02 1.91
C GLU A 55 3.46 -3.55 1.87
N ARG A 56 4.28 -4.14 0.98
CA ARG A 56 4.32 -5.59 0.76
C ARG A 56 4.50 -6.48 2.00
N PRO A 57 5.36 -6.13 2.98
CA PRO A 57 5.50 -6.94 4.20
C PRO A 57 4.34 -6.78 5.20
N LEU A 58 3.44 -5.80 5.04
CA LEU A 58 2.35 -5.47 5.98
C LEU A 58 1.18 -6.46 5.92
N ARG A 59 1.44 -7.73 6.21
CA ARG A 59 0.43 -8.79 6.26
C ARG A 59 -0.17 -8.93 7.65
N VAL A 60 -0.75 -7.86 8.21
CA VAL A 60 -1.26 -7.79 9.60
C VAL A 60 -2.14 -8.99 9.98
N LEU A 61 -3.09 -9.38 9.12
CA LEU A 61 -3.95 -10.53 9.43
C LEU A 61 -3.21 -11.87 9.45
N ARG A 62 -2.10 -11.98 8.70
CA ARG A 62 -1.26 -13.18 8.71
C ARG A 62 -0.44 -13.29 9.99
N THR A 63 -0.06 -12.17 10.60
CA THR A 63 0.72 -12.17 11.85
C THR A 63 -0.14 -12.57 13.04
N MET A 64 -1.46 -12.36 12.95
CA MET A 64 -2.45 -12.79 13.95
C MET A 64 -3.02 -14.20 13.70
N ALA A 65 -2.70 -14.84 12.58
CA ALA A 65 -3.25 -16.15 12.25
C ALA A 65 -2.65 -17.23 13.16
N TRP A 66 -3.50 -17.94 13.91
CA TRP A 66 -3.09 -19.11 14.65
C TRP A 66 -2.80 -20.28 13.72
N GLY A 67 -1.71 -21.01 14.01
CA GLY A 67 -1.42 -22.24 13.31
C GLY A 67 -2.42 -23.36 13.67
N PRO A 68 -2.50 -24.42 12.84
CA PRO A 68 -3.43 -25.54 13.04
C PRO A 68 -3.24 -26.24 14.40
N GLU A 69 -2.05 -26.16 14.99
CA GLU A 69 -1.73 -26.71 16.30
C GLU A 69 -2.53 -26.08 17.45
N VAL A 70 -2.89 -24.80 17.33
CA VAL A 70 -3.70 -24.10 18.35
C VAL A 70 -5.11 -24.68 18.38
N ALA A 71 -5.71 -24.91 17.21
CA ALA A 71 -7.01 -25.55 17.09
C ALA A 71 -6.97 -27.01 17.61
N ALA A 72 -5.95 -27.78 17.22
CA ALA A 72 -5.78 -29.14 17.69
C ALA A 72 -5.69 -29.23 19.22
N ARG A 73 -4.90 -28.33 19.85
CA ARG A 73 -4.78 -28.24 21.32
C ARG A 73 -6.10 -27.86 21.97
N PHE A 74 -6.84 -26.90 21.40
CA PHE A 74 -8.14 -26.49 21.93
C PHE A 74 -9.13 -27.66 21.98
N PHE A 75 -9.27 -28.42 20.89
CA PHE A 75 -10.16 -29.57 20.85
C PHE A 75 -9.68 -30.75 21.73
N ALA A 76 -8.37 -30.97 21.84
CA ALA A 76 -7.82 -32.00 22.73
C ALA A 76 -8.15 -31.77 24.21
N THR A 77 -8.32 -30.51 24.63
CA THR A 77 -8.73 -30.13 26.00
C THR A 77 -10.25 -30.11 26.21
N GLY A 78 -11.01 -30.64 25.24
CA GLY A 78 -12.48 -30.71 25.30
C GLY A 78 -13.17 -29.37 25.05
N ALA A 79 -12.50 -28.41 24.41
CA ALA A 79 -13.03 -27.09 24.06
C ALA A 79 -13.58 -26.28 25.25
N LYS A 80 -13.14 -26.57 26.47
CA LYS A 80 -13.65 -25.94 27.70
C LYS A 80 -13.00 -24.60 28.04
N THR A 81 -11.78 -24.40 27.56
CA THR A 81 -10.97 -23.21 27.88
C THR A 81 -10.27 -22.72 26.63
N LEU A 82 -10.32 -21.41 26.37
CA LEU A 82 -9.64 -20.80 25.23
C LEU A 82 -8.12 -21.02 25.32
N PRO A 83 -7.46 -21.34 24.20
CA PRO A 83 -6.02 -21.53 24.19
C PRO A 83 -5.33 -20.19 24.49
N LYS A 84 -4.34 -20.22 25.39
CA LYS A 84 -3.40 -19.11 25.54
C LYS A 84 -2.40 -19.18 24.38
N VAL A 85 -2.32 -18.11 23.62
CA VAL A 85 -1.44 -17.98 22.44
C VAL A 85 -0.60 -16.72 22.58
N GLU A 86 0.68 -16.85 22.27
CA GLU A 86 1.62 -15.74 22.20
C GLU A 86 1.77 -15.36 20.74
N TYR A 87 1.50 -14.09 20.41
CA TYR A 87 1.71 -13.58 19.07
C TYR A 87 3.18 -13.20 18.88
N THR A 88 3.73 -13.54 17.71
CA THR A 88 5.09 -13.11 17.36
C THR A 88 5.10 -11.61 17.13
N CYS A 89 5.97 -10.89 17.84
CA CYS A 89 6.22 -9.48 17.58
C CYS A 89 6.92 -9.33 16.22
N VAL A 90 6.38 -8.46 15.37
CA VAL A 90 6.93 -8.20 14.03
C VAL A 90 7.63 -6.84 14.07
N ASP A 91 8.86 -6.78 13.59
CA ASP A 91 9.60 -5.51 13.51
C ASP A 91 9.01 -4.60 12.42
N PRO A 92 8.47 -3.41 12.78
CA PRO A 92 7.90 -2.47 11.82
C PRO A 92 8.93 -1.54 11.15
N SER A 93 10.22 -1.67 11.46
CA SER A 93 11.24 -0.67 11.11
C SER A 93 11.39 -0.45 9.60
N GLU A 94 11.41 -1.51 8.80
CA GLU A 94 11.62 -1.41 7.34
C GLU A 94 10.48 -0.65 6.63
N PRO A 95 9.19 -0.99 6.83
CA PRO A 95 8.08 -0.20 6.28
C PRO A 95 8.08 1.26 6.71
N LEU A 96 8.40 1.54 7.99
CA LEU A 96 8.47 2.91 8.50
C LEU A 96 9.57 3.73 7.81
N GLN A 97 10.75 3.13 7.59
CA GLN A 97 11.83 3.77 6.84
C GLN A 97 11.42 4.03 5.38
N GLY A 98 10.72 3.08 4.75
CA GLY A 98 10.18 3.25 3.40
C GLY A 98 9.18 4.41 3.28
N VAL A 99 8.28 4.55 4.26
CA VAL A 99 7.35 5.68 4.34
C VAL A 99 8.10 7.01 4.50
N ALA A 100 9.10 7.06 5.39
CA ALA A 100 9.91 8.26 5.59
C ALA A 100 10.66 8.67 4.30
N ALA A 101 11.25 7.70 3.60
CA ALA A 101 11.93 7.93 2.33
C ALA A 101 10.98 8.42 1.24
N ALA A 102 9.75 7.88 1.16
CA ALA A 102 8.74 8.36 0.23
C ALA A 102 8.29 9.78 0.55
N ARG A 103 8.06 10.11 1.83
CA ARG A 103 7.69 11.47 2.26
C ARG A 103 8.73 12.52 1.88
N ALA A 104 10.02 12.19 1.95
CA ALA A 104 11.08 13.09 1.52
C ALA A 104 11.00 13.49 0.03
N LEU A 105 10.36 12.65 -0.81
CA LEU A 105 10.18 12.88 -2.24
C LEU A 105 8.86 13.60 -2.58
N ILE A 106 7.89 13.64 -1.67
CA ILE A 106 6.57 14.23 -1.89
C ILE A 106 6.62 15.70 -1.45
N GLN A 107 7.01 16.59 -2.37
CA GLN A 107 7.18 18.02 -2.09
C GLN A 107 6.24 18.86 -2.96
N GLY A 108 5.03 19.12 -2.47
CA GLY A 108 4.05 19.93 -3.20
C GLY A 108 2.63 19.80 -2.68
N SER A 109 1.70 20.47 -3.36
CA SER A 109 0.29 20.60 -2.96
C SER A 109 -0.70 20.16 -4.05
N SER A 110 -0.23 19.54 -5.13
CA SER A 110 -1.12 19.02 -6.17
C SER A 110 -1.96 17.83 -5.67
N PRO A 111 -3.05 17.45 -6.35
CA PRO A 111 -3.84 16.27 -6.01
C PRO A 111 -3.01 14.98 -5.91
N VAL A 112 -1.97 14.82 -6.74
CA VAL A 112 -1.06 13.66 -6.71
C VAL A 112 -0.24 13.65 -5.42
N HIS A 113 0.27 14.80 -4.98
CA HIS A 113 0.98 14.91 -3.70
C HIS A 113 0.05 14.56 -2.53
N ALA A 114 -1.15 15.13 -2.52
CA ALA A 114 -2.14 14.86 -1.49
C ALA A 114 -2.52 13.37 -1.44
N TRP A 115 -2.66 12.72 -2.61
CA TRP A 115 -2.91 11.29 -2.69
C TRP A 115 -1.73 10.46 -2.14
N LEU A 116 -0.49 10.73 -2.56
CA LEU A 116 0.69 10.00 -2.06
C LEU A 116 0.91 10.20 -0.55
N THR A 117 0.62 11.40 -0.02
CA THR A 117 0.65 11.67 1.42
C THR A 117 -0.39 10.84 2.16
N ARG A 118 -1.62 10.74 1.64
CA ARG A 118 -2.66 9.87 2.23
C ARG A 118 -2.24 8.40 2.23
N VAL A 119 -1.69 7.90 1.12
CA VAL A 119 -1.16 6.52 1.05
C VAL A 119 -0.06 6.30 2.09
N SER A 120 0.86 7.26 2.23
CA SER A 120 1.91 7.22 3.25
C SER A 120 1.33 7.12 4.67
N ASN A 121 0.29 7.88 4.98
CA ASN A 121 -0.39 7.84 6.28
C ASN A 121 -1.08 6.50 6.53
N THR A 122 -1.72 5.91 5.52
CA THR A 122 -2.36 4.60 5.62
C THR A 122 -1.34 3.50 5.90
N ILE A 123 -0.22 3.49 5.18
CA ILE A 123 0.87 2.52 5.37
C ILE A 123 1.49 2.70 6.76
N GLU A 124 1.77 3.92 7.20
CA GLU A 124 2.29 4.18 8.55
C GLU A 124 1.32 3.70 9.64
N THR A 125 0.04 4.03 9.52
CA THR A 125 -0.98 3.60 10.49
C THR A 125 -1.06 2.08 10.56
N THR A 126 -1.09 1.41 9.41
CA THR A 126 -1.14 -0.05 9.31
C THR A 126 0.10 -0.68 9.94
N THR A 127 1.27 -0.09 9.70
CA THR A 127 2.54 -0.57 10.25
C THR A 127 2.57 -0.48 11.77
N ARG A 128 1.97 0.55 12.37
CA ARG A 128 1.90 0.73 13.83
C ARG A 128 0.94 -0.23 14.55
N LEU A 129 0.20 -1.05 13.80
CA LEU A 129 -0.67 -2.11 14.34
C LEU A 129 0.06 -3.46 14.49
N LEU A 130 1.29 -3.57 13.98
CA LEU A 130 2.16 -4.75 14.11
C LEU A 130 2.94 -4.71 15.43
#